data_AF-A0A2E4PFD3-F1
#
_entry.id   AF-A0A2E4PFD3-F1
#
_cell.length_a   1.000
_cell.length_b   1.000
_cell.length_c   1.000
_cell.angle_alpha   90.00
_cell.angle_beta   90.00
_cell.angle_gamma   90.00
#
_symmetry.space_group_name_H-M   'P 1'
#
loop_
_entity.id
_entity.type
_entity.pdbx_description
1 polymer ?
#
loop_
_entity_poly.entity_id
_entity_poly.type
_entity_poly.pdbx_seq_one_letter_code
_entity_poly.pdbx_strand_id
1 'polypeptide(L)'
;AALLAYYGKKIKDPSQIIEWFNAVKNFTGLNDDFTREMQAIDYYKILNNGSNTITLWKEEGKIKPLNNSKINQLITNYETKLKSNQDFNRDATTGTLDYPSAVGAFTDCNYSSRNGRSIDTWVNHYIGVGTVAGAISHFRNCRGNAGSSAHFIVAVNGTVYQVVPVTSKAWHAGATGQPNNERSIGTEHDVTTSTPSNWNNPTLLKASTDLARYFCNRYSIPKTRALPGIRGHKEMPGTSTDCPYTIPWTTWMNLLNNNTTPINTPVPVSPANGATNLGLPINFTYTSPVNANAFRIQVATSNSGWNDTDGFTTNATPNATVVVNASINTTNYYWNETAAGSFEGPKAGKTYYYTIRSWDSTTGTSKYSPVRTIATAFGVQPIAPINNATVNSPANLSWTSTTSGASYRLQIAKTNSGWTPENGFTTETNPTANVPVNYSTANLLNYTWPNQYTEPQNLPVSGNTYYWTVRLWSAETGTSKYTPVRSFTIQ
;
A
#
# COMPACT_ATOMS: atom_id res chain seq x y z
N ALA A 1 -24.58 28.53 -5.40
CA ALA A 1 -25.55 28.24 -4.32
C ALA A 1 -26.98 28.05 -4.84
N ALA A 2 -27.57 29.02 -5.56
CA ALA A 2 -28.98 28.97 -5.99
C ALA A 2 -29.36 27.72 -6.82
N LEU A 3 -28.53 27.31 -7.80
CA LEU A 3 -28.82 26.14 -8.63
C LEU A 3 -28.75 24.81 -7.85
N LEU A 4 -27.76 24.67 -6.95
CA LEU A 4 -27.67 23.49 -6.08
C LEU A 4 -28.84 23.43 -5.10
N ALA A 5 -29.26 24.57 -4.54
CA ALA A 5 -30.44 24.68 -3.68
C ALA A 5 -31.74 24.34 -4.43
N TYR A 6 -31.86 24.73 -5.70
CA TYR A 6 -32.98 24.35 -6.56
C TYR A 6 -33.09 22.82 -6.70
N TYR A 7 -31.98 22.13 -6.98
CA TYR A 7 -31.96 20.67 -7.08
C TYR A 7 -32.15 19.99 -5.72
N GLY A 8 -31.67 20.59 -4.64
CA GLY A 8 -31.76 20.07 -3.27
C GLY A 8 -33.00 20.52 -2.49
N LYS A 9 -34.03 21.07 -3.13
CA LYS A 9 -35.20 21.73 -2.49
C LYS A 9 -35.95 20.93 -1.40
N LYS A 10 -35.73 19.62 -1.30
CA LYS A 10 -36.31 18.74 -0.26
C LYS A 10 -35.42 18.56 0.96
N ILE A 11 -34.15 18.94 0.87
CA ILE A 11 -33.14 18.76 1.91
C ILE A 11 -33.15 20.03 2.78
N LYS A 12 -33.49 19.86 4.05
CA LYS A 12 -33.66 20.98 4.99
C LYS A 12 -32.39 21.30 5.76
N ASP A 13 -31.52 20.31 5.95
CA ASP A 13 -30.27 20.46 6.69
C ASP A 13 -29.05 20.32 5.75
N PRO A 14 -28.29 21.40 5.51
CA PRO A 14 -27.06 21.36 4.72
C PRO A 14 -25.99 20.40 5.27
N SER A 15 -26.06 20.03 6.56
CA SER A 15 -25.13 19.10 7.19
C SER A 15 -25.36 17.63 6.78
N GLN A 16 -26.54 17.32 6.22
CA GLN A 16 -26.89 16.00 5.71
C GLN A 16 -26.24 15.75 4.34
N ILE A 17 -24.91 15.79 4.30
CA ILE A 17 -24.10 15.86 3.07
C ILE A 17 -24.42 14.75 2.06
N ILE A 18 -24.81 13.55 2.50
CA ILE A 18 -25.16 12.43 1.61
C ILE A 18 -26.49 12.65 0.89
N GLU A 19 -27.46 13.31 1.53
CA GLU A 19 -28.77 13.57 0.92
C GLU A 19 -28.64 14.50 -0.29
N TRP A 20 -27.59 15.32 -0.33
CA TRP A 20 -27.27 16.22 -1.44
C TRP A 20 -26.75 15.50 -2.68
N PHE A 21 -26.40 14.21 -2.63
CA PHE A 21 -25.68 13.55 -3.73
C PHE A 21 -26.43 13.63 -5.07
N ASN A 22 -27.74 13.36 -5.07
CA ASN A 22 -28.56 13.47 -6.29
C ASN A 22 -28.70 14.92 -6.79
N ALA A 23 -28.73 15.89 -5.89
CA ALA A 23 -28.74 17.30 -6.27
C ALA A 23 -27.39 17.70 -6.89
N VAL A 24 -26.28 17.21 -6.33
CA VAL A 24 -24.93 17.40 -6.85
C VAL A 24 -24.76 16.77 -8.23
N LYS A 25 -25.27 15.56 -8.46
CA LYS A 25 -25.31 14.92 -9.79
C LYS A 25 -25.95 15.84 -10.85
N ASN A 26 -27.13 16.38 -10.55
CA ASN A 26 -27.83 17.28 -11.46
C ASN A 26 -27.13 18.64 -11.63
N PHE A 27 -26.46 19.11 -10.58
CA PHE A 27 -25.70 20.36 -10.62
C PHE A 27 -24.51 20.33 -11.60
N THR A 28 -23.94 19.15 -11.87
CA THR A 28 -22.78 19.02 -12.79
C THR A 28 -23.06 19.51 -14.20
N GLY A 29 -24.32 19.46 -14.66
CA GLY A 29 -24.69 19.81 -16.03
C GLY A 29 -24.26 18.80 -17.10
N LEU A 30 -23.71 17.64 -16.72
CA LEU A 30 -23.27 16.62 -17.68
C LEU A 30 -24.45 15.89 -18.34
N ASN A 31 -24.23 15.27 -19.49
CA ASN A 31 -25.30 14.86 -20.40
C ASN A 31 -26.06 13.62 -19.95
N ASP A 32 -25.40 12.70 -19.23
CA ASP A 32 -25.93 11.39 -18.88
C ASP A 32 -25.70 11.05 -17.40
N ASP A 33 -26.44 10.08 -16.86
CA ASP A 33 -26.41 9.79 -15.43
C ASP A 33 -25.04 9.26 -14.95
N PHE A 34 -24.34 8.50 -15.81
CA PHE A 34 -23.02 7.96 -15.49
C PHE A 34 -22.00 9.08 -15.30
N THR A 35 -21.91 10.02 -16.25
CA THR A 35 -20.95 11.13 -16.14
C THR A 35 -21.32 12.09 -14.99
N ARG A 36 -22.62 12.31 -14.74
CA ARG A 36 -23.10 13.06 -13.56
C ARG A 36 -22.70 12.40 -12.24
N GLU A 37 -22.86 11.08 -12.12
CA GLU A 37 -22.47 10.31 -10.94
C GLU A 37 -20.96 10.36 -10.73
N MET A 38 -20.16 10.14 -11.78
CA MET A 38 -18.71 10.23 -11.75
C MET A 38 -18.23 11.59 -11.23
N GLN A 39 -18.74 12.67 -11.81
CA GLN A 39 -18.34 14.02 -11.41
C GLN A 39 -18.80 14.38 -9.99
N ALA A 40 -19.98 13.90 -9.58
CA ALA A 40 -20.44 14.07 -8.21
C ALA A 40 -19.50 13.35 -7.23
N ILE A 41 -19.09 12.11 -7.51
CA ILE A 41 -18.14 11.37 -6.68
C ILE A 41 -16.82 12.12 -6.52
N ASP A 42 -16.29 12.75 -7.58
CA ASP A 42 -15.07 13.54 -7.50
C ASP A 42 -15.22 14.75 -6.56
N TYR A 43 -16.37 15.43 -6.56
CA TYR A 43 -16.65 16.47 -5.57
C TYR A 43 -16.67 15.92 -4.14
N TYR A 44 -17.28 14.75 -3.92
CA TYR A 44 -17.31 14.11 -2.59
C TYR A 44 -15.93 13.63 -2.14
N LYS A 45 -15.07 13.18 -3.05
CA LYS A 45 -13.65 12.88 -2.76
C LYS A 45 -12.91 14.11 -2.26
N ILE A 46 -13.08 15.25 -2.93
CA ILE A 46 -12.47 16.53 -2.51
C ILE A 46 -13.01 16.97 -1.14
N LEU A 47 -14.33 16.91 -0.93
CA LEU A 47 -14.93 17.26 0.36
C LEU A 47 -14.40 16.38 1.50
N ASN A 48 -14.25 15.08 1.26
CA ASN A 48 -13.87 14.14 2.30
C ASN A 48 -12.37 14.18 2.63
N ASN A 49 -11.53 14.30 1.61
CA ASN A 49 -10.07 14.21 1.74
C ASN A 49 -9.39 15.58 1.85
N GLY A 50 -10.13 16.66 1.58
CA GLY A 50 -9.60 18.01 1.49
C GLY A 50 -8.87 18.25 0.17
N SER A 51 -8.54 19.51 -0.08
CA SER A 51 -7.77 19.93 -1.24
C SER A 51 -7.09 21.27 -0.97
N ASN A 52 -5.89 21.45 -1.50
CA ASN A 52 -5.27 22.76 -1.61
C ASN A 52 -5.43 23.21 -3.05
N THR A 53 -6.11 24.33 -3.26
CA THR A 53 -6.39 24.90 -4.57
C THR A 53 -5.77 26.29 -4.63
N ILE A 54 -5.18 26.64 -5.77
CA ILE A 54 -4.83 28.03 -6.04
C ILE A 54 -5.97 28.58 -6.89
N THR A 55 -6.65 29.63 -6.42
CA THR A 55 -7.74 30.27 -7.19
C THR A 55 -7.17 30.93 -8.45
N LEU A 56 -8.04 31.30 -9.39
CA LEU A 56 -7.66 32.09 -10.58
C LEU A 56 -6.95 33.40 -10.20
N TRP A 57 -7.11 33.88 -8.97
CA TRP A 57 -6.48 35.08 -8.42
C TRP A 57 -5.16 34.81 -7.68
N LYS A 58 -4.60 33.59 -7.81
CA LYS A 58 -3.40 33.11 -7.10
C LYS A 58 -3.52 33.04 -5.58
N GLU A 59 -4.74 32.98 -5.06
CA GLU A 59 -4.98 32.81 -3.63
C GLU A 59 -4.96 31.33 -3.28
N GLU A 60 -4.31 30.96 -2.17
CA GLU A 60 -4.35 29.60 -1.68
C GLU A 60 -5.67 29.34 -0.93
N GLY A 61 -6.60 28.66 -1.59
CA GLY A 61 -7.83 28.14 -1.00
C GLY A 61 -7.60 26.73 -0.46
N LYS A 62 -7.80 26.53 0.84
CA LYS A 62 -7.72 25.22 1.49
C LYS A 62 -9.10 24.69 1.85
N ILE A 63 -9.48 23.57 1.25
CA ILE A 63 -10.64 22.77 1.65
C ILE A 63 -10.16 21.79 2.72
N LYS A 64 -10.68 21.93 3.95
CA LYS A 64 -10.37 20.99 5.04
C LYS A 64 -11.11 19.66 4.80
N PRO A 65 -10.47 18.51 5.08
CA PRO A 65 -11.14 17.21 4.98
C PRO A 65 -12.28 17.09 5.98
N LEU A 66 -13.41 16.53 5.53
CA LEU A 66 -14.53 16.16 6.40
C LEU A 66 -14.32 14.82 7.13
N ASN A 67 -13.52 13.90 6.57
CA ASN A 67 -13.28 12.56 7.14
C ASN A 67 -14.56 11.81 7.56
N ASN A 68 -15.57 11.80 6.67
CA ASN A 68 -16.89 11.25 6.94
C ASN A 68 -17.01 9.80 6.44
N SER A 69 -17.36 8.88 7.35
CA SER A 69 -17.50 7.45 7.03
C SER A 69 -18.56 7.13 5.98
N LYS A 70 -19.66 7.89 5.94
CA LYS A 70 -20.72 7.71 4.92
C LYS A 70 -20.25 8.15 3.54
N ILE A 71 -19.45 9.21 3.46
CA ILE A 71 -18.85 9.64 2.18
C ILE A 71 -17.85 8.59 1.70
N ASN A 72 -17.01 8.06 2.60
CA ASN A 72 -16.10 6.95 2.28
C ASN A 72 -16.85 5.72 1.75
N GLN A 73 -17.98 5.38 2.37
CA GLN A 73 -18.82 4.26 1.92
C GLN A 73 -19.41 4.52 0.53
N LEU A 74 -19.91 5.73 0.27
CA LEU A 74 -20.41 6.14 -1.04
C LEU A 74 -19.33 6.02 -2.14
N ILE A 75 -18.12 6.52 -1.87
CA ILE A 75 -16.97 6.42 -2.78
C ILE A 75 -16.60 4.95 -3.02
N THR A 76 -16.51 4.14 -1.97
CA THR A 76 -16.14 2.71 -2.05
C THR A 76 -17.15 1.93 -2.87
N ASN A 77 -18.45 2.20 -2.68
CA ASN A 77 -19.52 1.56 -3.43
C ASN A 77 -19.41 1.90 -4.93
N TYR A 78 -19.16 3.17 -5.27
CA TYR A 78 -18.96 3.61 -6.64
C TYR A 78 -17.71 2.97 -7.29
N GLU A 79 -16.59 2.90 -6.57
CA GLU A 79 -15.37 2.28 -7.10
C GLU A 79 -15.51 0.76 -7.27
N THR A 80 -16.29 0.10 -6.41
CA THR A 80 -16.63 -1.32 -6.55
C THR A 80 -17.51 -1.56 -7.77
N LYS A 81 -18.52 -0.71 -7.96
CA LYS A 81 -19.36 -0.70 -9.16
C LYS A 81 -18.49 -0.58 -10.42
N LEU A 82 -17.55 0.37 -10.46
CA LEU A 82 -16.62 0.58 -11.59
C LEU A 82 -15.81 -0.66 -11.92
N LYS A 83 -15.20 -1.31 -10.92
CA LYS A 83 -14.39 -2.52 -11.14
C LYS A 83 -15.18 -3.70 -11.71
N SER A 84 -16.45 -3.80 -11.32
CA SER A 84 -17.31 -4.90 -11.72
C SER A 84 -17.89 -4.75 -13.14
N ASN A 85 -17.76 -3.55 -13.75
CA ASN A 85 -18.39 -3.18 -15.03
C ASN A 85 -19.91 -3.49 -15.12
N GLN A 86 -20.59 -3.77 -13.99
CA GLN A 86 -21.95 -4.33 -14.00
C GLN A 86 -23.05 -3.33 -14.37
N ASP A 87 -22.79 -2.02 -14.28
CA ASP A 87 -23.83 -1.00 -14.40
C ASP A 87 -23.57 0.09 -15.47
N PHE A 88 -22.36 0.16 -16.04
CA PHE A 88 -21.98 1.27 -16.93
C PHE A 88 -22.27 1.03 -18.42
N ASN A 89 -22.74 -0.18 -18.75
CA ASN A 89 -23.15 -0.57 -20.11
C ASN A 89 -24.63 -0.28 -20.43
N ARG A 90 -25.39 0.37 -19.53
CA ARG A 90 -26.86 0.49 -19.71
C ARG A 90 -27.31 1.59 -20.70
N ASP A 91 -26.49 2.61 -20.95
CA ASP A 91 -26.88 3.79 -21.73
C ASP A 91 -26.03 4.06 -22.99
N ALA A 92 -25.08 3.18 -23.34
CA ALA A 92 -24.31 3.27 -24.59
C ALA A 92 -24.41 1.93 -25.32
N THR A 93 -24.95 1.95 -26.53
CA THR A 93 -25.13 0.76 -27.35
C THR A 93 -23.81 0.36 -28.03
N THR A 94 -23.32 -0.83 -27.66
CA THR A 94 -22.29 -1.64 -28.35
C THR A 94 -20.81 -1.36 -28.05
N GLY A 95 -20.10 -2.43 -27.66
CA GLY A 95 -18.65 -2.48 -27.59
C GLY A 95 -18.15 -3.61 -26.69
N THR A 96 -17.30 -4.50 -27.20
CA THR A 96 -16.44 -5.34 -26.35
C THR A 96 -15.23 -4.50 -25.96
N LEU A 97 -14.79 -4.58 -24.71
CA LEU A 97 -13.57 -3.89 -24.28
C LEU A 97 -12.38 -4.39 -25.11
N ASP A 98 -11.68 -3.48 -25.79
CA ASP A 98 -10.47 -3.80 -26.54
C ASP A 98 -9.27 -3.95 -25.60
N TYR A 99 -9.33 -3.29 -24.43
CA TYR A 99 -8.37 -3.42 -23.35
C TYR A 99 -9.03 -4.04 -22.11
N PRO A 100 -8.63 -5.24 -21.66
CA PRO A 100 -9.37 -6.03 -20.66
C PRO A 100 -9.63 -5.33 -19.32
N SER A 101 -8.75 -4.43 -18.88
CA SER A 101 -8.88 -3.73 -17.60
C SER A 101 -9.51 -2.33 -17.72
N ALA A 102 -9.99 -1.95 -18.91
CA ALA A 102 -10.70 -0.69 -19.08
C ALA A 102 -12.13 -0.74 -18.51
N VAL A 103 -12.64 0.44 -18.15
CA VAL A 103 -14.05 0.69 -17.87
C VAL A 103 -14.72 1.12 -19.17
N GLY A 104 -15.84 0.49 -19.52
CA GLY A 104 -16.63 0.86 -20.69
C GLY A 104 -17.33 2.21 -20.48
N ALA A 105 -17.06 3.18 -21.35
CA ALA A 105 -17.67 4.50 -21.38
C ALA A 105 -18.05 4.87 -22.82
N PHE A 106 -18.60 3.90 -23.55
CA PHE A 106 -18.78 3.96 -24.99
C PHE A 106 -19.65 5.14 -25.43
N THR A 107 -19.35 5.66 -26.61
CA THR A 107 -20.20 6.63 -27.32
C THR A 107 -20.89 5.97 -28.51
N ASP A 108 -22.09 6.44 -28.86
CA ASP A 108 -22.83 6.01 -30.05
C ASP A 108 -22.53 6.90 -31.27
N CYS A 109 -21.66 7.92 -31.12
CA CYS A 109 -21.38 8.92 -32.14
C CYS A 109 -19.94 9.47 -32.03
N ASN A 110 -19.59 10.46 -32.86
CA ASN A 110 -18.25 11.09 -32.89
C ASN A 110 -17.10 10.15 -33.29
N TYR A 111 -17.41 9.02 -33.93
CA TYR A 111 -16.45 8.14 -34.60
C TYR A 111 -17.00 7.73 -35.97
N SER A 112 -16.15 7.18 -36.82
CA SER A 112 -16.55 6.64 -38.11
C SER A 112 -15.65 5.49 -38.56
N SER A 113 -15.83 4.99 -39.78
CA SER A 113 -14.94 3.97 -40.34
C SER A 113 -13.50 4.48 -40.46
N ARG A 114 -12.52 3.59 -40.27
CA ARG A 114 -11.10 3.82 -40.61
C ARG A 114 -10.84 3.81 -42.12
N ASN A 115 -11.86 3.54 -42.94
CA ASN A 115 -11.75 3.46 -44.40
C ASN A 115 -10.68 2.46 -44.87
N GLY A 116 -10.60 1.30 -44.21
CA GLY A 116 -9.65 0.23 -44.52
C GLY A 116 -8.20 0.50 -44.12
N ARG A 117 -7.90 1.64 -43.49
CA ARG A 117 -6.54 2.00 -43.07
C ARG A 117 -6.09 1.20 -41.85
N SER A 118 -4.86 0.67 -41.93
CA SER A 118 -4.22 -0.03 -40.81
C SER A 118 -3.87 0.93 -39.68
N ILE A 119 -3.94 0.43 -38.45
CA ILE A 119 -3.47 1.13 -37.26
C ILE A 119 -1.96 0.96 -37.17
N ASP A 120 -1.24 2.06 -37.19
CA ASP A 120 0.23 2.07 -37.18
C ASP A 120 0.82 3.14 -36.23
N THR A 121 -0.04 3.85 -35.48
CA THR A 121 0.36 5.01 -34.69
C THR A 121 -0.43 5.14 -33.39
N TRP A 122 0.28 5.50 -32.32
CA TRP A 122 -0.29 5.87 -31.03
C TRP A 122 -0.17 7.38 -30.82
N VAL A 123 -1.24 8.05 -30.39
CA VAL A 123 -1.24 9.51 -30.15
C VAL A 123 -1.62 9.82 -28.71
N ASN A 124 -0.70 10.46 -28.00
CA ASN A 124 -0.93 10.98 -26.66
C ASN A 124 -1.53 12.39 -26.70
N HIS A 125 -2.60 12.57 -25.94
CA HIS A 125 -3.29 13.84 -25.71
C HIS A 125 -3.37 14.17 -24.22
N TYR A 126 -3.87 15.35 -23.89
CA TYR A 126 -4.23 15.77 -22.55
C TYR A 126 -5.62 16.40 -22.61
N ILE A 127 -6.43 16.23 -21.56
CA ILE A 127 -7.78 16.78 -21.49
C ILE A 127 -7.78 18.31 -21.69
N GLY A 128 -6.71 18.99 -21.24
CA GLY A 128 -6.50 20.42 -21.44
C GLY A 128 -7.33 21.28 -20.48
N VAL A 129 -8.65 21.05 -20.42
CA VAL A 129 -9.60 21.74 -19.53
C VAL A 129 -10.73 20.80 -19.08
N GLY A 130 -11.24 21.00 -17.87
CA GLY A 130 -12.34 20.21 -17.34
C GLY A 130 -11.87 18.96 -16.59
N THR A 131 -12.63 17.87 -16.69
CA THR A 131 -12.46 16.62 -15.92
C THR A 131 -12.62 15.40 -16.81
N VAL A 132 -12.23 14.22 -16.34
CA VAL A 132 -12.48 12.94 -17.03
C VAL A 132 -13.97 12.73 -17.33
N ALA A 133 -14.84 12.99 -16.34
CA ALA A 133 -16.29 12.90 -16.52
C ALA A 133 -16.79 13.87 -17.60
N GLY A 134 -16.27 15.10 -17.60
CA GLY A 134 -16.56 16.10 -18.62
C GLY A 134 -16.11 15.69 -20.02
N ALA A 135 -14.91 15.13 -20.16
CA ALA A 135 -14.39 14.63 -21.43
C ALA A 135 -15.24 13.48 -21.98
N ILE A 136 -15.62 12.51 -21.15
CA ILE A 136 -16.55 11.43 -21.54
C ILE A 136 -17.90 12.01 -21.98
N SER A 137 -18.48 12.93 -21.19
CA SER A 137 -19.76 13.56 -21.51
C SER A 137 -19.70 14.35 -22.83
N HIS A 138 -18.57 14.98 -23.14
CA HIS A 138 -18.33 15.68 -24.41
C HIS A 138 -18.26 14.70 -25.58
N PHE A 139 -17.47 13.63 -25.45
CA PHE A 139 -17.33 12.62 -26.50
C PHE A 139 -18.62 11.83 -26.76
N ARG A 140 -19.50 11.72 -25.77
CA ARG A 140 -20.85 11.13 -25.89
C ARG A 140 -21.93 12.11 -26.36
N ASN A 141 -21.60 13.38 -26.54
CA ASN A 141 -22.57 14.35 -27.03
C ASN A 141 -22.78 14.21 -28.54
N CYS A 142 -23.89 13.57 -28.91
CA CYS A 142 -24.29 13.41 -30.30
C CYS A 142 -25.08 14.60 -30.85
N ARG A 143 -25.50 15.54 -29.98
CA ARG A 143 -26.25 16.73 -30.40
C ARG A 143 -25.27 17.82 -30.80
N GLY A 144 -25.31 18.21 -32.08
CA GLY A 144 -24.54 19.34 -32.60
C GLY A 144 -23.11 19.01 -33.04
N ASN A 145 -22.75 17.71 -33.13
CA ASN A 145 -21.40 17.23 -33.48
C ASN A 145 -20.35 17.80 -32.51
N ALA A 146 -20.10 17.10 -31.39
CA ALA A 146 -18.99 17.46 -30.49
C ALA A 146 -17.67 17.66 -31.25
N GLY A 147 -17.55 17.03 -32.41
CA GLY A 147 -16.48 17.24 -33.39
C GLY A 147 -15.19 16.56 -32.99
N SER A 148 -15.17 15.90 -31.82
CA SER A 148 -14.02 15.19 -31.30
C SER A 148 -14.39 14.01 -30.41
N SER A 149 -13.49 13.03 -30.35
CA SER A 149 -13.54 11.85 -29.48
C SER A 149 -12.15 11.24 -29.37
N ALA A 150 -11.86 10.49 -28.31
CA ALA A 150 -10.68 9.62 -28.24
C ALA A 150 -11.08 8.15 -28.06
N HIS A 151 -10.14 7.22 -28.27
CA HIS A 151 -10.40 5.81 -27.98
C HIS A 151 -10.39 5.57 -26.47
N PHE A 152 -9.43 6.19 -25.78
CA PHE A 152 -9.22 6.00 -24.35
C PHE A 152 -9.02 7.32 -23.61
N ILE A 153 -9.34 7.31 -22.32
CA ILE A 153 -8.95 8.34 -21.35
C ILE A 153 -8.25 7.63 -20.18
N VAL A 154 -7.09 8.15 -19.75
CA VAL A 154 -6.33 7.67 -18.60
C VAL A 154 -6.43 8.68 -17.47
N ALA A 155 -7.10 8.29 -16.38
CA ALA A 155 -7.26 9.12 -15.19
C ALA A 155 -5.99 9.16 -14.31
N VAL A 156 -5.85 10.17 -13.45
CA VAL A 156 -4.71 10.31 -12.52
C VAL A 156 -4.56 9.10 -11.58
N ASN A 157 -5.67 8.44 -11.24
CA ASN A 157 -5.68 7.24 -10.41
C ASN A 157 -5.39 5.94 -11.20
N GLY A 158 -5.07 6.03 -12.49
CA GLY A 158 -4.76 4.89 -13.36
C GLY A 158 -5.96 4.19 -13.99
N THR A 159 -7.20 4.61 -13.70
CA THR A 159 -8.37 4.06 -14.39
C THR A 159 -8.29 4.40 -15.88
N VAL A 160 -8.44 3.39 -16.73
CA VAL A 160 -8.56 3.55 -18.18
C VAL A 160 -10.04 3.46 -18.55
N TYR A 161 -10.58 4.49 -19.19
CA TYR A 161 -11.92 4.48 -19.77
C TYR A 161 -11.83 4.29 -21.27
N GLN A 162 -12.63 3.39 -21.84
CA GLN A 162 -12.74 3.19 -23.28
C GLN A 162 -14.01 3.87 -23.82
N VAL A 163 -13.85 4.76 -24.78
CA VAL A 163 -14.94 5.58 -25.33
C VAL A 163 -15.27 5.18 -26.78
N VAL A 164 -14.27 4.95 -27.63
CA VAL A 164 -14.46 4.50 -29.01
C VAL A 164 -13.80 3.14 -29.20
N PRO A 165 -14.46 2.15 -29.84
CA PRO A 165 -13.83 0.89 -30.23
C PRO A 165 -12.60 1.12 -31.09
N VAL A 166 -11.50 0.40 -30.83
CA VAL A 166 -10.23 0.56 -31.55
C VAL A 166 -10.37 0.18 -33.03
N THR A 167 -11.33 -0.67 -33.39
CA THR A 167 -11.66 -0.97 -34.80
C THR A 167 -12.24 0.23 -35.55
N SER A 168 -12.79 1.21 -34.83
CA SER A 168 -13.36 2.45 -35.39
C SER A 168 -12.36 3.60 -35.34
N LYS A 169 -12.57 4.62 -36.16
CA LYS A 169 -11.81 5.86 -36.18
C LYS A 169 -12.41 6.87 -35.21
N ALA A 170 -11.78 7.09 -34.06
CA ALA A 170 -12.07 8.25 -33.21
C ALA A 170 -11.58 9.55 -33.87
N TRP A 171 -12.27 10.66 -33.62
CA TRP A 171 -11.92 11.99 -34.15
C TRP A 171 -11.05 12.78 -33.15
N HIS A 172 -9.75 12.51 -33.05
CA HIS A 172 -8.88 13.12 -32.01
C HIS A 172 -7.73 14.00 -32.55
N ALA A 173 -7.25 13.76 -33.77
CA ALA A 173 -6.08 14.40 -34.37
C ALA A 173 -6.35 14.87 -35.82
N GLY A 174 -7.54 15.42 -36.06
CA GLY A 174 -7.95 15.85 -37.40
C GLY A 174 -7.07 16.96 -37.96
N ALA A 175 -6.65 16.81 -39.23
CA ALA A 175 -6.01 17.85 -40.02
C ALA A 175 -6.37 17.64 -41.50
N THR A 176 -6.65 18.72 -42.22
CA THR A 176 -7.08 18.67 -43.62
C THR A 176 -6.04 17.94 -44.48
N GLY A 177 -6.48 16.92 -45.23
CA GLY A 177 -5.62 16.13 -46.11
C GLY A 177 -4.70 15.12 -45.42
N GLN A 178 -4.79 14.97 -44.08
CA GLN A 178 -3.93 14.07 -43.32
C GLN A 178 -4.74 12.89 -42.75
N PRO A 179 -4.29 11.63 -42.93
CA PRO A 179 -5.01 10.44 -42.46
C PRO A 179 -4.76 10.15 -40.97
N ASN A 180 -4.59 11.19 -40.16
CA ASN A 180 -4.13 11.09 -38.78
C ASN A 180 -5.09 10.25 -37.92
N ASN A 181 -6.39 10.53 -38.01
CA ASN A 181 -7.42 9.81 -37.25
C ASN A 181 -7.52 8.34 -37.70
N GLU A 182 -7.54 8.11 -39.01
CA GLU A 182 -7.73 6.79 -39.61
C GLU A 182 -6.67 5.77 -39.15
N ARG A 183 -5.40 6.20 -39.04
CA ARG A 183 -4.25 5.33 -38.77
C ARG A 183 -3.88 5.19 -37.29
N SER A 184 -4.54 5.92 -36.40
CA SER A 184 -4.04 6.02 -35.03
C SER A 184 -5.05 5.69 -33.94
N ILE A 185 -4.50 5.41 -32.76
CA ILE A 185 -5.22 5.29 -31.49
C ILE A 185 -4.89 6.53 -30.65
N GLY A 186 -5.86 7.44 -30.52
CA GLY A 186 -5.77 8.58 -29.62
C GLY A 186 -6.18 8.25 -28.17
N THR A 187 -5.35 8.70 -27.23
CA THR A 187 -5.55 8.56 -25.78
C THR A 187 -5.41 9.89 -25.07
N GLU A 188 -6.44 10.30 -24.35
CA GLU A 188 -6.44 11.48 -23.47
C GLU A 188 -5.88 11.14 -22.09
N HIS A 189 -5.17 12.08 -21.49
CA HIS A 189 -4.66 11.96 -20.12
C HIS A 189 -5.31 13.04 -19.25
N ASP A 190 -5.64 12.67 -18.01
CA ASP A 190 -6.22 13.55 -16.99
C ASP A 190 -5.19 14.57 -16.46
N VAL A 191 -4.83 15.45 -17.38
CA VAL A 191 -3.88 16.54 -17.23
C VAL A 191 -4.53 17.75 -17.90
N THR A 192 -4.57 18.86 -17.19
CA THR A 192 -5.08 20.13 -17.69
C THR A 192 -3.97 21.17 -17.68
N THR A 193 -4.23 22.35 -18.24
CA THR A 193 -3.33 23.51 -18.09
C THR A 193 -3.19 23.98 -16.63
N SER A 194 -4.15 23.65 -15.76
CA SER A 194 -4.09 23.93 -14.32
C SER A 194 -3.46 22.82 -13.49
N THR A 195 -3.28 21.61 -14.04
CA THR A 195 -2.66 20.46 -13.36
C THR A 195 -1.50 19.84 -14.17
N PRO A 196 -0.57 20.64 -14.76
CA PRO A 196 0.48 20.09 -15.62
C PRO A 196 1.41 19.11 -14.88
N SER A 197 1.51 19.21 -13.54
CA SER A 197 2.25 18.27 -12.70
C SER A 197 1.67 16.85 -12.69
N ASN A 198 0.41 16.64 -13.11
CA ASN A 198 -0.18 15.31 -13.26
C ASN A 198 0.56 14.46 -14.30
N TRP A 199 1.27 15.07 -15.25
CA TRP A 199 2.17 14.34 -16.15
C TRP A 199 3.29 13.60 -15.41
N ASN A 200 3.66 14.04 -14.21
CA ASN A 200 4.64 13.36 -13.36
C ASN A 200 3.99 12.31 -12.45
N ASN A 201 2.67 12.11 -12.52
CA ASN A 201 1.98 11.10 -11.74
C ASN A 201 2.36 9.69 -12.24
N PRO A 202 2.99 8.85 -11.41
CA PRO A 202 3.48 7.55 -11.86
C PRO A 202 2.34 6.57 -12.19
N THR A 203 1.17 6.67 -11.55
CA THR A 203 -0.01 5.85 -11.81
C THR A 203 -0.52 6.10 -13.22
N LEU A 204 -0.69 7.38 -13.57
CA LEU A 204 -1.14 7.82 -14.89
C LEU A 204 -0.14 7.40 -15.97
N LEU A 205 1.17 7.64 -15.75
CA LEU A 205 2.21 7.24 -16.69
C LEU A 205 2.27 5.71 -16.89
N LYS A 206 2.12 4.93 -15.82
CA LYS A 206 2.09 3.47 -15.89
C LYS A 206 0.86 2.99 -16.67
N ALA A 207 -0.34 3.43 -16.29
CA ALA A 207 -1.57 3.05 -16.97
C ALA A 207 -1.54 3.43 -18.46
N SER A 208 -1.06 4.64 -18.76
CA SER A 208 -0.85 5.14 -20.12
C SER A 208 0.08 4.25 -20.94
N THR A 209 1.26 3.92 -20.39
CA THR A 209 2.28 3.14 -21.12
C THR A 209 1.93 1.66 -21.20
N ASP A 210 1.25 1.09 -20.21
CA ASP A 210 0.72 -0.28 -20.25
C ASP A 210 -0.34 -0.44 -21.35
N LEU A 211 -1.28 0.52 -21.41
CA LEU A 211 -2.28 0.58 -22.46
C LEU A 211 -1.63 0.74 -23.85
N ALA A 212 -0.71 1.70 -23.99
CA ALA A 212 -0.01 1.93 -25.25
C ALA A 212 0.79 0.69 -25.69
N ARG A 213 1.49 0.02 -24.77
CA ARG A 213 2.27 -1.19 -25.04
C ARG A 213 1.39 -2.33 -25.52
N TYR A 214 0.25 -2.55 -24.88
CA TYR A 214 -0.72 -3.57 -25.27
C TYR A 214 -1.11 -3.40 -26.75
N PHE A 215 -1.48 -2.20 -27.16
CA PHE A 215 -1.87 -1.93 -28.55
C PHE A 215 -0.68 -1.87 -29.51
N CYS A 216 0.49 -1.40 -29.08
CA CYS A 216 1.69 -1.47 -29.90
C CYS A 216 2.07 -2.91 -30.24
N ASN A 217 1.94 -3.83 -29.27
CA ASN A 217 2.18 -5.25 -29.51
C ASN A 217 1.09 -5.85 -30.42
N ARG A 218 -0.18 -5.48 -30.21
CA ARG A 218 -1.31 -6.02 -30.98
C ARG A 218 -1.30 -5.61 -32.45
N TYR A 219 -0.96 -4.35 -32.73
CA TYR A 219 -0.99 -3.76 -34.07
C TYR A 219 0.40 -3.55 -34.69
N SER A 220 1.45 -4.06 -34.05
CA SER A 220 2.85 -3.88 -34.49
C SER A 220 3.23 -2.40 -34.69
N ILE A 221 2.70 -1.51 -33.84
CA ILE A 221 3.06 -0.08 -33.86
C ILE A 221 4.50 0.06 -33.37
N PRO A 222 5.40 0.71 -34.12
CA PRO A 222 6.77 0.97 -33.65
C PRO A 222 6.78 1.75 -32.33
N LYS A 223 7.48 1.24 -31.31
CA LYS A 223 7.65 1.91 -30.01
C LYS A 223 8.75 2.97 -30.05
N THR A 224 8.78 3.75 -31.12
CA THR A 224 9.73 4.83 -31.37
C THR A 224 8.98 6.15 -31.53
N ARG A 225 9.63 7.27 -31.24
CA ARG A 225 9.05 8.61 -31.40
C ARG A 225 9.05 9.05 -32.87
N ALA A 226 8.31 8.34 -33.71
CA ALA A 226 8.27 8.50 -35.15
C ALA A 226 6.85 8.34 -35.70
N LEU A 227 6.70 8.61 -37.00
CA LEU A 227 5.48 8.37 -37.76
C LEU A 227 5.81 7.39 -38.89
N PRO A 228 5.29 6.14 -38.91
CA PRO A 228 4.50 5.47 -37.87
C PRO A 228 5.23 5.30 -36.53
N GLY A 229 4.47 5.17 -35.45
CA GLY A 229 5.00 5.00 -34.09
C GLY A 229 4.26 5.80 -33.04
N ILE A 230 4.99 6.36 -32.07
CA ILE A 230 4.45 7.14 -30.96
C ILE A 230 4.55 8.64 -31.27
N ARG A 231 3.43 9.36 -31.17
CA ARG A 231 3.35 10.82 -31.33
C ARG A 231 2.59 11.49 -30.20
N GLY A 232 2.88 12.75 -29.93
CA GLY A 232 1.94 13.67 -29.31
C GLY A 232 1.03 14.30 -30.36
N HIS A 233 -0.13 14.81 -29.98
CA HIS A 233 -1.04 15.47 -30.93
C HIS A 233 -0.33 16.56 -31.76
N LYS A 234 0.42 17.49 -31.15
CA LYS A 234 1.18 18.56 -31.82
C LYS A 234 2.20 18.07 -32.84
N GLU A 235 2.56 16.80 -32.76
CA GLU A 235 3.54 16.17 -33.63
C GLU A 235 2.85 15.46 -34.80
N MET A 236 1.52 15.42 -34.85
CA MET A 236 0.82 14.85 -35.99
C MET A 236 0.91 15.81 -37.20
N PRO A 237 1.03 15.30 -38.44
CA PRO A 237 1.06 16.15 -39.62
C PRO A 237 -0.14 17.09 -39.71
N GLY A 238 0.11 18.37 -40.04
CA GLY A 238 -0.93 19.37 -40.30
C GLY A 238 -1.73 19.86 -39.08
N THR A 239 -1.40 19.40 -37.87
CA THR A 239 -2.09 19.87 -36.64
C THR A 239 -1.44 21.14 -36.10
N SER A 240 -2.26 22.09 -35.64
CA SER A 240 -1.81 23.31 -34.95
C SER A 240 -2.38 23.34 -33.54
N THR A 241 -1.67 22.73 -32.60
CA THR A 241 -2.10 22.58 -31.20
C THR A 241 -0.89 22.48 -30.26
N ASP A 242 -1.06 22.88 -29.00
CA ASP A 242 -0.06 22.67 -27.94
C ASP A 242 -0.17 21.29 -27.27
N CYS A 243 -1.25 20.54 -27.56
CA CYS A 243 -1.48 19.20 -27.03
C CYS A 243 -0.33 18.24 -27.40
N PRO A 244 0.21 17.39 -26.50
CA PRO A 244 -0.23 17.09 -25.13
C PRO A 244 0.47 17.93 -24.04
N TYR A 245 0.88 19.16 -24.35
CA TYR A 245 1.60 20.05 -23.45
C TYR A 245 2.98 19.48 -23.04
N THR A 246 3.27 19.42 -21.74
CA THR A 246 4.57 19.03 -21.15
C THR A 246 4.68 17.53 -20.82
N ILE A 247 4.32 16.65 -21.76
CA ILE A 247 4.50 15.20 -21.58
C ILE A 247 5.99 14.85 -21.34
N PRO A 248 6.34 14.05 -20.32
CA PRO A 248 7.73 13.70 -19.99
C PRO A 248 8.20 12.57 -20.90
N TRP A 249 8.46 12.90 -22.17
CA TRP A 249 8.74 11.93 -23.24
C TRP A 249 9.81 10.90 -22.89
N THR A 250 10.92 11.30 -22.25
CA THR A 250 11.98 10.37 -21.84
C THR A 250 11.45 9.32 -20.87
N THR A 251 10.78 9.75 -19.79
CA THR A 251 10.19 8.85 -18.80
C THR A 251 9.12 7.96 -19.42
N TRP A 252 8.22 8.54 -20.22
CA TRP A 252 7.13 7.83 -20.87
C TRP A 252 7.65 6.76 -21.85
N MET A 253 8.64 7.08 -22.69
CA MET A 253 9.23 6.13 -23.64
C MET A 253 10.04 5.04 -22.94
N ASN A 254 10.73 5.35 -21.84
CA ASN A 254 11.42 4.34 -21.04
C ASN A 254 10.42 3.33 -20.44
N LEU A 255 9.33 3.82 -19.86
CA LEU A 255 8.26 2.96 -19.36
C LEU A 255 7.65 2.12 -20.47
N LEU A 256 7.33 2.70 -21.64
CA LEU A 256 6.79 1.97 -22.79
C LEU A 256 7.70 0.81 -23.22
N ASN A 257 9.02 1.03 -23.28
CA ASN A 257 9.98 0.05 -23.80
C ASN A 257 10.43 -1.02 -22.79
N ASN A 258 10.48 -0.71 -21.49
CA ASN A 258 11.21 -1.55 -20.53
C ASN A 258 10.41 -2.67 -19.85
N ASN A 259 9.13 -2.88 -20.18
CA ASN A 259 8.26 -3.96 -19.65
C ASN A 259 8.19 -4.07 -18.10
N THR A 260 8.74 -3.11 -17.36
CA THR A 260 8.79 -3.11 -15.90
C THR A 260 7.67 -2.24 -15.37
N THR A 261 6.75 -2.89 -14.65
CA THR A 261 5.98 -2.19 -13.60
C THR A 261 7.02 -1.48 -12.72
N PRO A 262 6.83 -0.19 -12.36
CA PRO A 262 7.74 0.48 -11.44
C PRO A 262 8.02 -0.44 -10.26
N ILE A 263 9.30 -0.73 -10.00
CA ILE A 263 9.68 -1.61 -8.90
C ILE A 263 9.12 -0.95 -7.64
N ASN A 264 8.08 -1.55 -7.07
CA ASN A 264 7.46 -1.10 -5.83
C ASN A 264 7.70 -2.08 -4.69
N THR A 265 8.27 -3.26 -4.97
CA THR A 265 8.69 -4.23 -3.95
C THR A 265 9.75 -3.63 -3.04
N PRO A 266 9.52 -3.59 -1.71
CA PRO A 266 10.50 -3.11 -0.75
C PRO A 266 11.73 -4.01 -0.72
N VAL A 267 12.87 -3.42 -0.36
CA VAL A 267 14.14 -4.14 -0.23
C VAL A 267 14.46 -4.30 1.25
N PRO A 268 14.47 -5.53 1.79
CA PRO A 268 14.90 -5.73 3.17
C PRO A 268 16.36 -5.29 3.36
N VAL A 269 16.64 -4.65 4.49
CA VAL A 269 17.98 -4.15 4.85
C VAL A 269 18.52 -4.97 6.02
N SER A 270 17.83 -4.95 7.16
CA SER A 270 18.22 -5.68 8.37
C SER A 270 17.10 -6.59 8.85
N PRO A 271 17.40 -7.77 9.44
CA PRO A 271 18.71 -8.43 9.41
C PRO A 271 19.16 -8.77 7.98
N ALA A 272 20.45 -9.05 7.78
CA ALA A 272 20.94 -9.50 6.48
C ALA A 272 20.40 -10.91 6.16
N ASN A 273 20.29 -11.25 4.87
CA ASN A 273 19.94 -12.62 4.48
C ASN A 273 21.02 -13.59 4.97
N GLY A 274 20.62 -14.64 5.67
CA GLY A 274 21.51 -15.61 6.30
C GLY A 274 22.12 -15.15 7.63
N ALA A 275 21.66 -14.04 8.21
CA ALA A 275 22.19 -13.57 9.50
C ALA A 275 21.92 -14.60 10.62
N THR A 276 22.97 -14.97 11.35
CA THR A 276 22.91 -15.90 12.49
C THR A 276 23.20 -15.19 13.80
N ASN A 277 22.99 -15.88 14.93
CA ASN A 277 23.27 -15.38 16.27
C ASN A 277 22.56 -14.05 16.59
N LEU A 278 21.37 -13.83 16.01
CA LEU A 278 20.61 -12.62 16.27
C LEU A 278 20.12 -12.59 17.71
N GLY A 279 20.34 -11.45 18.37
CA GLY A 279 19.77 -11.16 19.66
C GLY A 279 18.25 -11.00 19.60
N LEU A 280 17.60 -11.15 20.75
CA LEU A 280 16.18 -10.93 20.91
C LEU A 280 15.95 -9.63 21.67
N PRO A 281 15.00 -8.77 21.26
CA PRO A 281 14.11 -8.88 20.10
C PRO A 281 14.80 -8.56 18.75
N ILE A 282 14.12 -8.86 17.64
CA ILE A 282 14.65 -8.64 16.29
C ILE A 282 14.04 -7.36 15.69
N ASN A 283 14.88 -6.45 15.20
CA ASN A 283 14.42 -5.28 14.46
C ASN A 283 14.62 -5.50 12.96
N PHE A 284 13.51 -5.55 12.22
CA PHE A 284 13.54 -5.60 10.76
C PHE A 284 13.53 -4.18 10.20
N THR A 285 14.36 -3.91 9.20
CA THR A 285 14.35 -2.65 8.45
C THR A 285 14.37 -2.92 6.96
N TYR A 286 13.81 -2.00 6.18
CA TYR A 286 13.66 -2.15 4.74
C TYR A 286 13.56 -0.77 4.08
N THR A 287 13.94 -0.67 2.81
CA THR A 287 13.72 0.52 2.00
C THR A 287 12.53 0.30 1.06
N SER A 288 11.85 1.38 0.70
CA SER A 288 10.82 1.36 -0.31
C SER A 288 11.31 2.16 -1.53
N PRO A 289 11.26 1.60 -2.74
CA PRO A 289 11.60 2.32 -3.97
C PRO A 289 10.51 3.35 -4.39
N VAL A 290 9.37 3.32 -3.71
CA VAL A 290 8.25 4.25 -3.88
C VAL A 290 7.89 4.89 -2.53
N ASN A 291 7.13 5.98 -2.54
CA ASN A 291 6.62 6.64 -1.33
C ASN A 291 5.46 5.84 -0.67
N ALA A 292 5.63 4.53 -0.51
CA ALA A 292 4.67 3.67 0.19
C ALA A 292 4.64 4.00 1.68
N ASN A 293 3.44 4.08 2.24
CA ASN A 293 3.17 4.22 3.67
C ASN A 293 2.41 3.01 4.24
N ALA A 294 2.29 1.94 3.46
CA ALA A 294 1.66 0.70 3.86
C ALA A 294 2.54 -0.48 3.44
N PHE A 295 2.86 -1.33 4.40
CA PHE A 295 3.71 -2.50 4.24
C PHE A 295 3.06 -3.71 4.89
N ARG A 296 3.45 -4.89 4.43
CA ARG A 296 3.16 -6.15 5.12
C ARG A 296 4.41 -7.00 5.19
N ILE A 297 4.84 -7.29 6.41
CA ILE A 297 5.91 -8.27 6.67
C ILE A 297 5.29 -9.62 7.05
N GLN A 298 5.86 -10.69 6.53
CA GLN A 298 5.59 -12.03 7.00
C GLN A 298 6.88 -12.67 7.52
N VAL A 299 6.78 -13.37 8.65
CA VAL A 299 7.85 -14.19 9.22
C VAL A 299 7.29 -15.58 9.46
N ALA A 300 8.01 -16.61 9.01
CA ALA A 300 7.59 -18.01 9.08
C ALA A 300 8.68 -18.90 9.69
N THR A 301 8.25 -20.01 10.30
CA THR A 301 9.13 -21.06 10.86
C THR A 301 9.56 -22.09 9.81
N SER A 302 9.02 -22.01 8.59
CA SER A 302 9.35 -22.87 7.45
C SER A 302 9.42 -22.06 6.16
N ASN A 303 10.29 -22.46 5.23
CA ASN A 303 10.37 -21.88 3.88
C ASN A 303 9.37 -22.51 2.88
N SER A 304 8.51 -23.42 3.35
CA SER A 304 7.53 -24.09 2.50
C SER A 304 6.33 -23.19 2.19
N GLY A 305 5.82 -23.27 0.96
CA GLY A 305 4.56 -22.62 0.57
C GLY A 305 4.67 -21.13 0.23
N TRP A 306 5.89 -20.59 0.10
CA TRP A 306 6.08 -19.21 -0.34
C TRP A 306 5.84 -19.04 -1.84
N ASN A 307 5.15 -17.97 -2.21
CA ASN A 307 5.14 -17.44 -3.58
C ASN A 307 5.22 -15.90 -3.58
N ASP A 308 5.55 -15.30 -4.72
CA ASP A 308 5.78 -13.85 -4.83
C ASP A 308 4.50 -12.99 -4.73
N THR A 309 3.32 -13.60 -4.79
CA THR A 309 2.02 -12.93 -4.75
C THR A 309 1.44 -12.91 -3.32
N ASP A 310 1.47 -14.06 -2.65
CA ASP A 310 0.84 -14.28 -1.34
C ASP A 310 1.85 -14.34 -0.18
N GLY A 311 3.14 -14.42 -0.48
CA GLY A 311 4.15 -14.70 0.54
C GLY A 311 3.97 -16.12 1.07
N PHE A 312 4.10 -16.31 2.39
CA PHE A 312 3.92 -17.59 3.08
C PHE A 312 2.45 -17.95 3.36
N THR A 313 1.51 -17.00 3.27
CA THR A 313 0.09 -17.27 3.55
C THR A 313 -0.84 -16.19 3.00
N THR A 314 -2.04 -16.62 2.58
CA THR A 314 -3.17 -15.74 2.24
C THR A 314 -4.02 -15.36 3.45
N ASN A 315 -3.82 -16.01 4.61
CA ASN A 315 -4.59 -15.74 5.82
C ASN A 315 -4.38 -14.30 6.31
N ALA A 316 -5.41 -13.73 6.94
CA ALA A 316 -5.33 -12.37 7.49
C ALA A 316 -4.59 -12.30 8.82
N THR A 317 -4.54 -13.41 9.57
CA THR A 317 -3.95 -13.50 10.92
C THR A 317 -2.74 -14.43 10.94
N PRO A 318 -1.74 -14.18 11.81
CA PRO A 318 -0.62 -15.09 12.00
C PRO A 318 -1.06 -16.40 12.67
N ASN A 319 -0.20 -17.41 12.61
CA ASN A 319 -0.39 -18.73 13.23
C ASN A 319 0.97 -19.37 13.59
N ALA A 320 0.98 -20.63 14.02
CA ALA A 320 2.20 -21.33 14.44
C ALA A 320 3.25 -21.52 13.32
N THR A 321 2.85 -21.46 12.05
CA THR A 321 3.78 -21.54 10.90
C THR A 321 4.19 -20.14 10.44
N VAL A 322 3.23 -19.24 10.22
CA VAL A 322 3.48 -17.83 9.88
C VAL A 322 3.32 -17.00 11.15
N VAL A 323 4.40 -16.94 11.93
CA VAL A 323 4.44 -16.35 13.27
C VAL A 323 4.30 -14.83 13.27
N VAL A 324 4.57 -14.16 12.15
CA VAL A 324 4.26 -12.74 11.95
C VAL A 324 3.54 -12.56 10.63
N ASN A 325 2.44 -11.82 10.65
CA ASN A 325 1.74 -11.33 9.46
C ASN A 325 1.21 -9.93 9.77
N ALA A 326 2.11 -8.94 9.79
CA ALA A 326 1.84 -7.62 10.34
C ALA A 326 1.67 -6.58 9.23
N SER A 327 0.62 -5.76 9.34
CA SER A 327 0.44 -4.53 8.55
C SER A 327 1.18 -3.38 9.24
N ILE A 328 2.03 -2.66 8.51
CA ILE A 328 2.97 -1.68 9.05
C ILE A 328 2.92 -0.40 8.21
N ASN A 329 3.15 0.76 8.82
CA ASN A 329 3.17 2.07 8.13
C ASN A 329 4.53 2.79 8.21
N THR A 330 5.53 2.13 8.77
CA THR A 330 6.92 2.59 8.87
C THR A 330 7.84 1.67 8.06
N THR A 331 9.11 2.04 7.93
CA THR A 331 10.16 1.22 7.29
C THR A 331 10.89 0.30 8.27
N ASN A 332 10.28 0.04 9.43
CA ASN A 332 10.82 -0.83 10.47
C ASN A 332 9.74 -1.71 11.09
N TYR A 333 10.13 -2.86 11.63
CA TYR A 333 9.25 -3.71 12.43
C TYR A 333 10.04 -4.31 13.59
N TYR A 334 9.65 -3.94 14.81
CA TYR A 334 10.27 -4.41 16.03
C TYR A 334 9.54 -5.67 16.54
N TRP A 335 10.12 -6.84 16.31
CA TRP A 335 9.53 -8.12 16.64
C TRP A 335 9.94 -8.59 18.04
N ASN A 336 9.02 -8.46 18.99
CA ASN A 336 9.12 -8.91 20.38
C ASN A 336 7.90 -9.77 20.77
N GLU A 337 7.77 -10.13 22.05
CA GLU A 337 6.68 -11.00 22.54
C GLU A 337 5.27 -10.42 22.38
N THR A 338 5.13 -9.10 22.26
CA THR A 338 3.83 -8.40 22.21
C THR A 338 3.66 -7.61 20.92
N ALA A 339 4.45 -7.91 19.88
CA ALA A 339 4.43 -7.16 18.64
C ALA A 339 3.09 -7.35 17.91
N ALA A 340 2.51 -6.25 17.42
CA ALA A 340 1.25 -6.30 16.68
C ALA A 340 1.40 -7.17 15.42
N GLY A 341 0.40 -8.01 15.16
CA GLY A 341 0.43 -8.97 14.03
C GLY A 341 1.39 -10.15 14.22
N SER A 342 1.87 -10.37 15.45
CA SER A 342 2.68 -11.52 15.84
C SER A 342 1.83 -12.56 16.58
N PHE A 343 1.94 -13.83 16.21
CA PHE A 343 1.38 -14.95 16.96
C PHE A 343 2.24 -15.25 18.20
N GLU A 344 3.56 -15.18 18.05
CA GLU A 344 4.52 -15.29 19.15
C GLU A 344 5.78 -14.47 18.88
N GLY A 345 6.50 -14.08 19.95
CA GLY A 345 7.81 -13.45 19.83
C GLY A 345 8.90 -14.41 19.33
N PRO A 346 10.05 -13.88 18.85
CA PRO A 346 11.15 -14.70 18.37
C PRO A 346 11.72 -15.57 19.49
N LYS A 347 12.00 -16.84 19.18
CA LYS A 347 12.56 -17.81 20.13
C LYS A 347 14.05 -18.01 19.90
N ALA A 348 14.80 -18.27 20.96
CA ALA A 348 16.23 -18.60 20.89
C ALA A 348 16.47 -19.91 20.11
N GLY A 349 17.61 -19.97 19.40
CA GLY A 349 18.05 -21.14 18.63
C GLY A 349 17.11 -21.56 17.50
N LYS A 350 16.34 -20.62 16.93
CA LYS A 350 15.40 -20.88 15.83
C LYS A 350 15.84 -20.19 14.55
N THR A 351 15.56 -20.87 13.45
CA THR A 351 15.63 -20.31 12.10
C THR A 351 14.26 -19.80 11.69
N TYR A 352 14.21 -18.61 11.12
CA TYR A 352 13.01 -18.00 10.56
C TYR A 352 13.25 -17.54 9.13
N TYR A 353 12.17 -17.44 8.38
CA TYR A 353 12.14 -16.96 7.01
C TYR A 353 11.25 -15.74 6.95
N TYR A 354 11.66 -14.68 6.26
CA TYR A 354 10.87 -13.46 6.20
C TYR A 354 10.85 -12.84 4.81
N THR A 355 9.77 -12.13 4.54
CA THR A 355 9.51 -11.43 3.28
C THR A 355 8.65 -10.20 3.56
N ILE A 356 8.72 -9.21 2.67
CA ILE A 356 7.94 -7.99 2.78
C ILE A 356 7.35 -7.57 1.44
N ARG A 357 6.16 -6.99 1.49
CA ARG A 357 5.58 -6.22 0.38
C ARG A 357 5.12 -4.85 0.85
N SER A 358 4.81 -4.01 -0.10
CA SER A 358 4.21 -2.68 0.06
C SER A 358 2.86 -2.61 -0.63
N TRP A 359 2.07 -1.64 -0.20
CA TRP A 359 1.02 -1.07 -1.00
C TRP A 359 1.26 0.42 -1.10
N ASP A 360 1.07 0.94 -2.30
CA ASP A 360 1.14 2.35 -2.59
C ASP A 360 -0.04 2.67 -3.52
N SER A 361 -0.70 3.80 -3.28
CA SER A 361 -1.88 4.19 -4.06
C SER A 361 -1.58 4.37 -5.54
N THR A 362 -0.30 4.56 -5.88
CA THR A 362 0.18 4.84 -7.23
C THR A 362 0.58 3.56 -7.98
N THR A 363 1.23 2.63 -7.30
CA THR A 363 1.78 1.41 -7.91
C THR A 363 1.01 0.14 -7.54
N GLY A 364 0.02 0.26 -6.67
CA GLY A 364 -0.77 -0.85 -6.16
C GLY A 364 0.00 -1.71 -5.16
N THR A 365 -0.48 -2.93 -4.94
CA THR A 365 0.23 -3.92 -4.11
C THR A 365 1.44 -4.44 -4.88
N SER A 366 2.62 -4.36 -4.26
CA SER A 366 3.80 -5.02 -4.81
C SER A 366 3.78 -6.52 -4.59
N LYS A 367 4.57 -7.24 -5.39
CA LYS A 367 4.98 -8.60 -5.06
C LYS A 367 5.78 -8.61 -3.76
N TYR A 368 5.72 -9.71 -3.03
CA TYR A 368 6.58 -10.00 -1.91
C TYR A 368 8.05 -10.07 -2.34
N SER A 369 8.94 -9.51 -1.51
CA SER A 369 10.38 -9.63 -1.69
C SER A 369 10.81 -11.10 -1.69
N PRO A 370 11.91 -11.47 -2.35
CA PRO A 370 12.49 -12.80 -2.18
C PRO A 370 12.67 -13.14 -0.69
N VAL A 371 12.46 -14.41 -0.36
CA VAL A 371 12.61 -14.90 1.01
C VAL A 371 14.03 -14.65 1.51
N ARG A 372 14.12 -14.20 2.76
CA ARG A 372 15.37 -14.13 3.51
C ARG A 372 15.31 -15.06 4.72
N THR A 373 16.46 -15.62 5.07
CA THR A 373 16.61 -16.53 6.22
C THR A 373 17.35 -15.81 7.34
N ILE A 374 16.96 -16.03 8.59
CA ILE A 374 17.66 -15.55 9.78
C ILE A 374 17.69 -16.63 10.86
N ALA A 375 18.68 -16.61 11.75
CA ALA A 375 18.75 -17.49 12.90
C ALA A 375 19.06 -16.72 14.19
N THR A 376 18.30 -17.01 15.23
CA THR A 376 18.48 -16.41 16.56
C THR A 376 19.60 -17.12 17.32
N ALA A 377 20.26 -16.39 18.22
CA ALA A 377 21.28 -16.96 19.08
C ALA A 377 20.72 -18.09 19.96
N PHE A 378 21.57 -19.05 20.31
CA PHE A 378 21.25 -20.03 21.35
C PHE A 378 20.95 -19.33 22.69
N GLY A 379 20.20 -19.99 23.55
CA GLY A 379 19.80 -19.42 24.83
C GLY A 379 18.58 -20.11 25.44
N VAL A 380 17.89 -19.37 26.29
CA VAL A 380 16.69 -19.81 26.99
C VAL A 380 15.47 -19.02 26.53
N GLN A 381 14.28 -19.54 26.79
CA GLN A 381 13.02 -18.84 26.57
C GLN A 381 12.18 -18.85 27.84
N PRO A 382 11.83 -17.67 28.41
CA PRO A 382 10.96 -17.58 29.56
C PRO A 382 9.57 -18.17 29.25
N ILE A 383 9.03 -18.98 30.16
CA ILE A 383 7.68 -19.56 30.06
C ILE A 383 6.74 -18.80 30.98
N ALA A 384 6.96 -18.89 32.30
CA ALA A 384 6.15 -18.24 33.31
C ALA A 384 7.04 -17.54 34.35
N PRO A 385 6.59 -16.42 34.95
CA PRO A 385 5.40 -15.66 34.59
C PRO A 385 5.47 -15.06 33.19
N ILE A 386 4.32 -14.93 32.51
CA ILE A 386 4.24 -14.15 31.27
C ILE A 386 4.46 -12.67 31.59
N ASN A 387 4.87 -11.87 30.61
CA ASN A 387 5.12 -10.45 30.82
C ASN A 387 3.87 -9.73 31.35
N ASN A 388 4.01 -8.88 32.36
CA ASN A 388 2.95 -8.18 33.08
C ASN A 388 1.94 -9.11 33.81
N ALA A 389 2.31 -10.35 34.14
CA ALA A 389 1.44 -11.23 34.91
C ALA A 389 1.25 -10.75 36.36
N THR A 390 0.10 -11.06 36.94
CA THR A 390 -0.10 -11.03 38.40
C THR A 390 0.05 -12.45 38.94
N VAL A 391 0.86 -12.63 39.98
CA VAL A 391 1.16 -13.96 40.56
C VAL A 391 1.13 -13.92 42.09
N ASN A 392 0.80 -15.05 42.71
CA ASN A 392 0.87 -15.19 44.16
C ASN A 392 2.32 -15.38 44.65
N SER A 393 2.56 -15.07 45.92
CA SER A 393 3.77 -15.51 46.62
C SER A 393 3.55 -16.91 47.22
N PRO A 394 4.44 -17.90 46.99
CA PRO A 394 5.70 -17.78 46.25
C PRO A 394 5.50 -17.78 44.73
N ALA A 395 6.27 -16.94 44.04
CA ALA A 395 6.24 -16.82 42.58
C ALA A 395 7.00 -17.97 41.94
N ASN A 396 6.38 -18.66 40.97
CA ASN A 396 7.00 -19.76 40.23
C ASN A 396 7.47 -19.29 38.85
N LEU A 397 8.79 -19.33 38.64
CA LEU A 397 9.46 -18.96 37.39
C LEU A 397 9.90 -20.21 36.64
N SER A 398 9.80 -20.21 35.31
CA SER A 398 10.22 -21.32 34.46
C SER A 398 10.64 -20.87 33.05
N TRP A 399 11.51 -21.65 32.41
CA TRP A 399 12.01 -21.39 31.04
C TRP A 399 12.30 -22.69 30.28
N THR A 400 12.43 -22.62 28.96
CA THR A 400 13.03 -23.69 28.15
C THR A 400 14.49 -23.39 27.85
N SER A 401 15.25 -24.41 27.48
CA SER A 401 16.62 -24.29 27.01
C SER A 401 16.78 -24.84 25.60
N THR A 402 17.68 -24.24 24.84
CA THR A 402 18.13 -24.77 23.53
C THR A 402 19.25 -25.79 23.66
N THR A 403 19.87 -25.89 24.84
CA THR A 403 21.00 -26.77 25.11
C THR A 403 20.67 -27.72 26.27
N SER A 404 20.83 -29.03 26.04
CA SER A 404 20.70 -30.04 27.08
C SER A 404 21.87 -29.98 28.05
N GLY A 405 21.63 -30.18 29.35
CA GLY A 405 22.70 -30.18 30.37
C GLY A 405 23.33 -28.82 30.66
N ALA A 406 22.75 -27.71 30.20
CA ALA A 406 23.22 -26.36 30.51
C ALA A 406 22.91 -25.95 31.96
N SER A 407 23.68 -24.99 32.46
CA SER A 407 23.41 -24.30 33.73
C SER A 407 22.74 -22.96 33.49
N TYR A 408 21.85 -22.51 34.37
CA TYR A 408 21.13 -21.24 34.18
C TYR A 408 21.41 -20.22 35.27
N ARG A 409 21.39 -18.95 34.88
CA ARG A 409 21.45 -17.82 35.82
C ARG A 409 20.21 -16.95 35.68
N LEU A 410 19.46 -16.86 36.78
CA LEU A 410 18.23 -16.08 36.93
C LEU A 410 18.53 -14.80 37.70
N GLN A 411 17.99 -13.68 37.22
CA GLN A 411 17.96 -12.43 37.97
C GLN A 411 16.52 -11.93 38.13
N ILE A 412 16.18 -11.46 39.33
CA ILE A 412 14.93 -10.73 39.63
C ILE A 412 15.32 -9.39 40.25
N ALA A 413 14.79 -8.30 39.71
CA ALA A 413 15.08 -6.92 40.07
C ALA A 413 13.81 -6.17 40.51
N LYS A 414 13.98 -5.19 41.40
CA LYS A 414 12.92 -4.29 41.90
C LYS A 414 12.60 -3.18 40.90
N THR A 415 13.58 -2.74 40.13
CA THR A 415 13.41 -1.72 39.08
C THR A 415 13.89 -2.23 37.72
N ASN A 416 13.26 -1.76 36.65
CA ASN A 416 13.70 -2.02 35.28
C ASN A 416 14.80 -1.03 34.86
N SER A 417 15.92 -1.02 35.58
CA SER A 417 17.04 -0.11 35.31
C SER A 417 18.37 -0.86 35.30
N GLY A 418 19.27 -0.46 34.40
CA GLY A 418 20.61 -1.03 34.29
C GLY A 418 20.69 -2.39 33.57
N TRP A 419 19.59 -2.88 32.99
CA TRP A 419 19.60 -4.14 32.26
C TRP A 419 20.38 -4.04 30.94
N THR A 420 21.27 -4.99 30.67
CA THR A 420 21.83 -5.24 29.34
C THR A 420 21.71 -6.70 28.94
N PRO A 421 21.68 -7.04 27.64
CA PRO A 421 21.67 -8.44 27.18
C PRO A 421 22.87 -9.25 27.68
N GLU A 422 24.03 -8.62 27.90
CA GLU A 422 25.25 -9.30 28.32
C GLU A 422 25.29 -9.53 29.84
N ASN A 423 24.80 -8.57 30.63
CA ASN A 423 24.99 -8.54 32.08
C ASN A 423 23.70 -8.73 32.89
N GLY A 424 22.54 -8.66 32.26
CA GLY A 424 21.28 -8.59 33.00
C GLY A 424 21.24 -7.29 33.81
N PHE A 425 20.61 -7.31 34.99
CA PHE A 425 20.50 -6.17 35.90
C PHE A 425 21.75 -5.93 36.76
N THR A 426 22.67 -6.90 36.85
CA THR A 426 23.89 -6.76 37.66
C THR A 426 24.99 -7.73 37.22
N THR A 427 26.24 -7.28 37.33
CA THR A 427 27.45 -8.09 37.17
C THR A 427 27.94 -8.72 38.48
N GLU A 428 27.35 -8.34 39.62
CA GLU A 428 27.73 -8.86 40.93
C GLU A 428 27.46 -10.36 41.03
N THR A 429 28.23 -11.06 41.87
CA THR A 429 28.06 -12.50 42.08
C THR A 429 26.90 -12.80 43.03
N ASN A 430 26.59 -11.90 43.96
CA ASN A 430 25.56 -12.03 44.99
C ASN A 430 24.35 -11.13 44.69
N PRO A 431 23.21 -11.32 45.40
CA PRO A 431 22.10 -10.37 45.36
C PRO A 431 22.53 -8.97 45.78
N THR A 432 21.87 -7.96 45.21
CA THR A 432 22.07 -6.55 45.53
C THR A 432 20.78 -5.91 46.03
N ALA A 433 20.84 -4.66 46.50
CA ALA A 433 19.64 -3.95 46.96
C ALA A 433 18.53 -3.89 45.89
N ASN A 434 18.90 -3.74 44.61
CA ASN A 434 17.98 -3.74 43.48
C ASN A 434 17.69 -5.14 42.93
N VAL A 435 18.65 -6.07 43.00
CA VAL A 435 18.54 -7.43 42.43
C VAL A 435 18.46 -8.45 43.57
N PRO A 436 17.28 -8.63 44.21
CA PRO A 436 17.12 -9.54 45.35
C PRO A 436 17.34 -11.02 45.01
N VAL A 437 17.26 -11.39 43.74
CA VAL A 437 17.60 -12.74 43.26
C VAL A 437 18.61 -12.64 42.15
N ASN A 438 19.78 -13.24 42.34
CA ASN A 438 20.82 -13.38 41.32
C ASN A 438 21.43 -14.77 41.47
N TYR A 439 20.72 -15.77 40.93
CA TYR A 439 20.85 -17.15 41.37
C TYR A 439 21.23 -18.08 40.21
N SER A 440 22.11 -19.05 40.49
CA SER A 440 22.42 -20.14 39.57
C SER A 440 21.51 -21.33 39.88
N THR A 441 20.63 -21.71 38.96
CA THR A 441 19.70 -22.84 39.18
C THR A 441 20.33 -24.18 38.83
N ALA A 442 21.64 -24.21 38.57
CA ALA A 442 22.30 -25.35 37.92
C ALA A 442 21.49 -25.78 36.68
N ASN A 443 21.17 -27.06 36.56
CA ASN A 443 20.41 -27.62 35.45
C ASN A 443 18.89 -27.51 35.57
N LEU A 444 18.37 -26.88 36.65
CA LEU A 444 16.93 -26.73 36.84
C LEU A 444 16.37 -25.63 35.92
N LEU A 445 15.27 -25.93 35.25
CA LEU A 445 14.54 -25.04 34.34
C LEU A 445 13.44 -24.21 35.03
N ASN A 446 13.42 -24.23 36.36
CA ASN A 446 12.45 -23.51 37.17
C ASN A 446 13.08 -22.97 38.46
N TYR A 447 12.39 -22.00 39.07
CA TYR A 447 12.75 -21.40 40.34
C TYR A 447 11.50 -20.89 41.06
N THR A 448 11.34 -21.25 42.32
CA THR A 448 10.30 -20.70 43.21
C THR A 448 10.91 -19.57 44.04
N TRP A 449 10.25 -18.40 44.10
CA TRP A 449 10.72 -17.25 44.87
C TRP A 449 9.70 -16.84 45.93
N PRO A 450 10.05 -16.82 47.24
CA PRO A 450 11.35 -17.14 47.82
C PRO A 450 11.62 -18.65 47.98
N ASN A 451 12.89 -19.06 47.87
CA ASN A 451 13.34 -20.44 48.13
C ASN A 451 14.64 -20.49 48.96
N GLN A 452 15.51 -19.48 48.87
CA GLN A 452 16.80 -19.48 49.62
C GLN A 452 17.19 -18.15 50.28
N TYR A 453 16.69 -17.01 49.79
CA TYR A 453 17.00 -15.70 50.37
C TYR A 453 15.91 -15.33 51.39
N THR A 454 16.16 -15.68 52.66
CA THR A 454 15.23 -15.42 53.78
C THR A 454 15.40 -14.04 54.40
N GLU A 455 16.42 -13.28 53.99
CA GLU A 455 16.62 -11.91 54.43
C GLU A 455 15.41 -11.04 54.04
N PRO A 456 14.81 -10.27 54.97
CA PRO A 456 13.59 -9.51 54.72
C PRO A 456 13.64 -8.61 53.48
N GLN A 457 14.81 -7.99 53.19
CA GLN A 457 14.96 -7.12 52.01
C GLN A 457 14.88 -7.83 50.65
N ASN A 458 14.97 -9.17 50.62
CA ASN A 458 14.99 -10.00 49.42
C ASN A 458 13.66 -10.75 49.18
N LEU A 459 12.71 -10.62 50.09
CA LEU A 459 11.40 -11.25 49.98
C LEU A 459 10.49 -10.47 49.02
N PRO A 460 9.61 -11.17 48.28
CA PRO A 460 8.57 -10.51 47.48
C PRO A 460 7.59 -9.77 48.39
N VAL A 461 7.19 -8.58 47.97
CA VAL A 461 6.23 -7.72 48.67
C VAL A 461 4.96 -7.62 47.83
N SER A 462 3.80 -7.91 48.43
CA SER A 462 2.49 -7.77 47.77
C SER A 462 2.29 -6.35 47.26
N GLY A 463 1.71 -6.24 46.05
CA GLY A 463 1.50 -5.00 45.32
C GLY A 463 2.71 -4.51 44.50
N ASN A 464 3.92 -5.05 44.74
CA ASN A 464 5.10 -4.63 43.99
C ASN A 464 5.26 -5.39 42.66
N THR A 465 5.74 -4.66 41.64
CA THR A 465 6.16 -5.21 40.36
C THR A 465 7.66 -5.49 40.37
N TYR A 466 8.02 -6.68 39.92
CA TYR A 466 9.40 -7.13 39.77
C TYR A 466 9.69 -7.46 38.31
N TYR A 467 10.98 -7.43 37.97
CA TYR A 467 11.49 -7.62 36.62
C TYR A 467 12.46 -8.78 36.61
N TRP A 468 12.33 -9.71 35.67
CA TRP A 468 13.18 -10.89 35.65
C TRP A 468 13.74 -11.20 34.27
N THR A 469 14.89 -11.86 34.29
CA THR A 469 15.63 -12.29 33.11
C THR A 469 16.44 -13.53 33.45
N VAL A 470 16.68 -14.38 32.45
CA VAL A 470 17.45 -15.61 32.63
C VAL A 470 18.39 -15.81 31.43
N ARG A 471 19.53 -16.44 31.68
CA ARG A 471 20.46 -16.91 30.63
C ARG A 471 20.91 -18.34 30.91
N LEU A 472 21.49 -18.98 29.90
CA LEU A 472 22.20 -20.24 30.08
C LEU A 472 23.71 -20.08 29.93
N TRP A 473 24.42 -21.06 30.45
CA TRP A 473 25.80 -21.39 30.14
C TRP A 473 25.91 -22.88 29.84
N SER A 474 26.64 -23.24 28.78
CA SER A 474 27.04 -24.61 28.53
C SER A 474 28.53 -24.66 28.14
N ALA A 475 29.16 -25.82 28.34
CA ALA A 475 30.55 -26.02 27.90
C ALA A 475 30.70 -25.99 26.36
N GLU A 476 29.65 -26.37 25.63
CA GLU A 476 29.67 -26.49 24.16
C GLU A 476 29.45 -25.13 23.47
N THR A 477 28.49 -24.35 23.96
CA THR A 477 28.06 -23.10 23.31
C THR A 477 28.50 -21.84 24.07
N GLY A 478 29.01 -21.99 25.30
CA GLY A 478 29.34 -20.87 26.17
C GLY A 478 28.12 -20.20 26.80
N THR A 479 28.28 -18.93 27.19
CA THR A 479 27.23 -18.13 27.84
C THR A 479 26.29 -17.51 26.81
N SER A 480 24.98 -17.71 26.96
CA SER A 480 23.99 -16.98 26.17
C SER A 480 23.81 -15.54 26.68
N LYS A 481 23.23 -14.68 25.85
CA LYS A 481 22.66 -13.42 26.34
C LYS A 481 21.50 -13.71 27.32
N TYR A 482 21.27 -12.78 28.22
CA TYR A 482 20.07 -12.70 29.04
C TYR A 482 18.84 -12.47 28.18
N THR A 483 17.74 -13.11 28.54
CA THR A 483 16.44 -12.91 27.87
C THR A 483 15.97 -11.47 28.04
N PRO A 484 15.17 -10.94 27.09
CA PRO A 484 14.42 -9.71 27.32
C PRO A 484 13.71 -9.73 28.67
N VAL A 485 13.66 -8.58 29.32
CA VAL A 485 13.05 -8.43 30.63
C VAL A 485 11.56 -8.71 30.57
N ARG A 486 11.08 -9.54 31.49
CA ARG A 486 9.65 -9.68 31.79
C ARG A 486 9.33 -9.08 33.14
N SER A 487 8.14 -8.51 33.29
CA SER A 487 7.62 -8.05 34.59
C SER A 487 6.56 -9.00 35.14
N PHE A 488 6.40 -9.01 36.46
CA PHE A 488 5.23 -9.57 37.14
C PHE A 488 4.95 -8.81 38.44
N THR A 489 3.69 -8.77 38.86
CA THR A 489 3.26 -8.14 40.11
C THR A 489 2.87 -9.21 41.11
N ILE A 490 3.35 -9.09 42.35
CA ILE A 490 2.95 -9.98 43.44
C ILE A 490 1.58 -9.56 43.96
N GLN A 491 0.64 -10.49 44.04
CA GLN A 491 -0.67 -10.28 44.65
C GLN A 491 -0.59 -10.26 46.17
#